data_AF-A0A1I3LM13-F1
#
_entry.id   AF-A0A1I3LM13-F1
#
_cell.length_a   1.000
_cell.length_b   1.000
_cell.length_c   1.000
_cell.angle_alpha   90.00
_cell.angle_beta   90.00
_cell.angle_gamma   90.00
#
_symmetry.space_group_name_H-M   'P 1'
#
loop_
_entity.id
_entity.type
_entity.pdbx_description
1 polymer ?
#
loop_
_entity_poly.entity_id
_entity_poly.type
_entity_poly.pdbx_seq_one_letter_code
_entity_poly.pdbx_strand_id
1 'polypeptide(L)'
;MSESKEELCKYRLQLLNAIKIFLDNPHEIIDIGLQSQNSEDFKVKLQSKYGLTDEQAQCIADVQIKRITQLLKKDFQNELKELQALQTSV
;
A
#
# COMPACT_ATOMS: atom_id res chain seq x y z
N MET A 1 13.25 28.79 16.12
CA MET A 1 13.92 27.47 16.22
C MET A 1 13.01 26.36 16.78
N SER A 2 11.83 26.66 17.35
CA SER A 2 10.92 25.63 17.93
C SER A 2 9.94 25.02 16.90
N GLU A 3 9.47 25.81 15.92
CA GLU A 3 8.37 25.43 15.03
C GLU A 3 8.69 24.24 14.10
N SER A 4 9.95 24.06 13.66
CA SER A 4 10.31 22.97 12.73
C SER A 4 10.24 21.57 13.34
N LYS A 5 10.40 21.41 14.66
CA LYS A 5 10.36 20.08 15.30
C LYS A 5 8.94 19.60 15.54
N GLU A 6 8.04 20.50 15.92
CA GLU A 6 6.62 20.16 16.13
C GLU A 6 5.94 19.76 14.82
N GLU A 7 6.20 20.49 13.74
CA GLU A 7 5.66 20.14 12.41
C GLU A 7 6.18 18.79 11.92
N LEU A 8 7.47 18.47 12.14
CA LEU A 8 8.03 17.16 11.82
C LEU A 8 7.37 16.03 12.63
N CYS A 9 7.11 16.27 13.93
CA CYS A 9 6.42 15.32 14.79
C CYS A 9 4.99 15.07 14.33
N LYS A 10 4.24 16.13 14.01
CA LYS A 10 2.86 16.01 13.49
C LYS A 10 2.83 15.24 12.17
N TYR A 11 3.74 15.55 11.25
CA TYR A 11 3.85 14.86 9.97
C TYR A 11 4.14 13.35 10.16
N ARG A 12 5.11 13.01 11.01
CA ARG A 12 5.42 11.61 11.32
C ARG A 12 4.25 10.89 12.00
N LEU A 13 3.53 11.57 12.89
CA LEU A 13 2.34 11.03 13.55
C LEU A 13 1.23 10.74 12.53
N GLN A 14 0.99 11.66 11.59
CA GLN A 14 0.01 11.47 10.52
C GLN A 14 0.34 10.27 9.62
N LEU A 15 1.63 10.11 9.27
CA LEU A 15 2.13 8.96 8.52
C LEU A 15 1.88 7.64 9.27
N LEU A 16 2.23 7.59 10.56
CA LEU A 16 2.05 6.41 11.39
C LEU A 16 0.57 6.04 11.56
N ASN A 17 -0.32 7.03 11.67
CA ASN A 17 -1.76 6.79 11.73
C ASN A 17 -2.30 6.16 10.43
N ALA A 18 -1.82 6.63 9.28
CA ALA A 18 -2.19 6.06 7.98
C ALA A 18 -1.71 4.60 7.85
N ILE A 19 -0.47 4.33 8.24
CA ILE A 19 0.11 2.97 8.25
C ILE A 19 -0.67 2.07 9.22
N LYS A 20 -1.06 2.57 10.39
CA LYS A 20 -1.85 1.81 11.36
C LYS A 20 -3.20 1.37 10.76
N ILE A 21 -3.93 2.28 10.13
CA ILE A 21 -5.21 1.96 9.47
C ILE A 21 -5.03 0.87 8.40
N PHE A 22 -3.93 0.93 7.64
CA PHE A 22 -3.60 -0.12 6.67
C PHE A 22 -3.30 -1.47 7.30
N LEU A 23 -2.58 -1.49 8.43
CA LEU A 23 -2.27 -2.73 9.14
C LEU A 23 -3.49 -3.33 9.83
N ASP A 24 -4.42 -2.50 10.29
CA ASP A 24 -5.66 -2.93 10.94
C ASP A 24 -6.66 -3.48 9.90
N ASN A 25 -6.67 -2.96 8.66
CA ASN A 25 -7.63 -3.33 7.60
C ASN A 25 -6.96 -3.71 6.26
N PRO A 26 -6.02 -4.67 6.23
CA PRO A 26 -5.20 -4.92 5.04
C PRO A 26 -6.01 -5.48 3.87
N HIS A 27 -6.97 -6.36 4.13
CA HIS A 27 -7.80 -6.98 3.09
C HIS A 27 -8.74 -5.97 2.45
N GLU A 28 -9.42 -5.17 3.27
CA GLU A 28 -10.38 -4.18 2.79
C GLU A 28 -9.69 -3.08 1.96
N ILE A 29 -8.50 -2.65 2.36
CA ILE A 29 -7.74 -1.68 1.56
C ILE A 29 -7.28 -2.30 0.23
N ILE A 30 -6.90 -3.57 0.22
CA ILE A 30 -6.62 -4.30 -1.02
C ILE A 30 -7.84 -4.33 -1.92
N ASP A 31 -9.01 -4.68 -1.39
CA ASP A 31 -10.26 -4.73 -2.16
C ASP A 31 -10.66 -3.36 -2.72
N ILE A 32 -10.53 -2.28 -1.93
CA ILE A 32 -10.76 -0.92 -2.43
C ILE A 32 -9.80 -0.60 -3.57
N GLY A 33 -8.53 -1.00 -3.46
CA GLY A 33 -7.54 -0.82 -4.52
C GLY A 33 -7.88 -1.60 -5.79
N LEU A 34 -8.36 -2.84 -5.66
CA LEU A 34 -8.80 -3.66 -6.79
C LEU A 34 -10.06 -3.10 -7.47
N GLN A 35 -10.95 -2.49 -6.69
CA GLN A 35 -12.16 -1.82 -7.19
C GLN A 35 -11.90 -0.42 -7.74
N SER A 36 -10.67 0.10 -7.61
CA SER A 36 -10.33 1.45 -8.04
C SER A 36 -9.77 1.47 -9.44
N GLN A 37 -10.24 2.42 -10.26
CA GLN A 37 -9.82 2.51 -11.66
C GLN A 37 -8.42 3.10 -11.80
N ASN A 38 -8.03 3.97 -10.87
CA ASN A 38 -6.74 4.64 -10.85
C ASN A 38 -6.37 5.06 -9.42
N SER A 39 -5.16 5.60 -9.25
CA SER A 39 -4.65 6.00 -7.93
C SER A 39 -5.46 7.12 -7.30
N GLU A 40 -6.02 8.05 -8.08
CA GLU A 40 -6.86 9.13 -7.57
C GLU A 40 -8.19 8.61 -7.01
N ASP A 41 -8.89 7.74 -7.74
CA ASP A 41 -10.12 7.08 -7.31
C ASP A 41 -9.89 6.27 -6.03
N PHE A 42 -8.76 5.59 -5.94
CA PHE A 42 -8.35 4.87 -4.74
C PHE A 42 -8.17 5.81 -3.54
N LYS A 43 -7.47 6.93 -3.72
CA LYS A 43 -7.31 7.95 -2.67
C LYS A 43 -8.66 8.50 -2.21
N VAL A 44 -9.54 8.87 -3.14
CA VAL A 44 -10.88 9.42 -2.83
C VAL A 44 -11.70 8.43 -2.01
N LYS A 45 -11.66 7.13 -2.34
CA LYS A 45 -12.35 6.08 -1.56
C LYS A 45 -11.75 5.91 -0.17
N LEU A 46 -10.43 5.93 -0.04
CA LEU A 46 -9.75 5.89 1.26
C LEU A 46 -10.11 7.10 2.14
N GLN A 47 -10.11 8.30 1.56
CA GLN A 47 -10.51 9.53 2.25
C GLN A 47 -11.97 9.45 2.72
N SER A 48 -12.87 9.03 1.84
CA SER A 48 -14.30 8.95 2.14
C SER A 48 -14.62 7.93 3.22
N LYS A 49 -13.89 6.80 3.23
CA LYS A 49 -14.17 5.68 4.13
C LYS A 49 -13.49 5.81 5.50
N TYR A 50 -12.26 6.33 5.52
CA TYR A 50 -11.44 6.40 6.73
C TYR A 50 -11.20 7.84 7.22
N GLY A 51 -11.76 8.84 6.55
CA GLY A 51 -11.60 10.26 6.92
C GLY A 51 -10.16 10.76 6.81
N LEU A 52 -9.37 10.15 5.92
CA LEU A 52 -7.94 10.45 5.76
C LEU A 52 -7.72 11.79 5.03
N THR A 53 -6.60 12.44 5.32
CA THR A 53 -6.13 13.54 4.48
C THR A 53 -5.55 13.01 3.17
N ASP A 54 -5.37 13.88 2.16
CA ASP A 54 -4.76 13.50 0.88
C ASP A 54 -3.35 12.91 1.05
N GLU A 55 -2.52 13.50 1.91
CA GLU A 55 -1.18 12.99 2.20
C GLU A 55 -1.20 11.60 2.83
N GLN A 56 -2.17 11.34 3.74
CA GLN A 56 -2.33 10.04 4.37
C GLN A 56 -2.84 8.98 3.38
N ALA A 57 -3.82 9.33 2.56
CA ALA A 57 -4.34 8.43 1.52
C ALA A 57 -3.25 8.09 0.49
N GLN A 58 -2.44 9.08 0.10
CA GLN A 58 -1.30 8.88 -0.78
C GLN A 58 -0.25 7.95 -0.17
N CYS A 59 0.05 8.10 1.12
CA CYS A 59 0.98 7.22 1.81
C CYS A 59 0.49 5.75 1.83
N ILE A 60 -0.81 5.53 2.05
CA ILE A 60 -1.39 4.18 2.01
C ILE A 60 -1.32 3.60 0.59
N ALA A 61 -1.61 4.40 -0.43
CA ALA A 61 -1.50 3.99 -1.83
C ALA A 61 -0.09 3.51 -2.18
N ASP A 62 0.94 4.26 -1.76
CA ASP A 62 2.34 3.90 -1.99
C ASP A 62 2.72 2.59 -1.28
N VAL A 63 2.29 2.40 -0.03
CA VAL A 63 2.54 1.18 0.76
C VAL A 63 1.87 -0.03 0.11
N GLN A 64 0.63 0.12 -0.36
CA GLN A 64 -0.10 -0.96 -1.01
C GLN A 64 0.53 -1.35 -2.35
N ILE A 65 0.87 -0.39 -3.21
CA ILE A 65 1.53 -0.65 -4.50
C ILE A 65 2.83 -1.43 -4.27
N LYS A 66 3.64 -1.02 -3.29
CA LYS A 66 4.88 -1.71 -2.93
C LYS A 66 4.62 -3.16 -2.49
N ARG A 67 3.60 -3.40 -1.66
CA ARG A 67 3.23 -4.74 -1.18
C ARG A 67 2.71 -5.63 -2.31
N ILE A 68 1.81 -5.13 -3.16
CA ILE A 68 1.26 -5.87 -4.31
C ILE A 68 2.38 -6.24 -5.29
N THR A 69 3.28 -5.30 -5.58
CA THR A 69 4.44 -5.54 -6.47
C THR A 69 5.36 -6.64 -5.92
N GLN A 70 5.60 -6.65 -4.61
CA GLN A 70 6.42 -7.69 -3.97
C GLN A 70 5.75 -9.07 -4.04
N LEU A 71 4.43 -9.15 -3.83
CA LEU A 71 3.68 -10.40 -3.93
C LEU A 71 3.67 -10.93 -5.37
N LEU A 72 3.30 -10.09 -6.34
CA LEU A 72 3.30 -10.45 -7.76
C LEU A 72 4.67 -10.92 -8.23
N LYS A 73 5.74 -10.25 -7.81
CA LYS A 73 7.12 -10.66 -8.13
C LYS A 73 7.45 -12.04 -7.54
N LYS A 74 7.03 -12.31 -6.30
CA LYS A 74 7.25 -13.60 -5.64
C LYS A 74 6.49 -14.72 -6.35
N ASP A 75 5.22 -14.50 -6.67
CA ASP A 75 4.37 -15.47 -7.36
C ASP A 75 4.92 -15.78 -8.76
N PHE A 76 5.30 -14.75 -9.52
CA PHE A 76 5.97 -14.91 -10.80
C PHE A 76 7.30 -15.69 -10.68
N GLN A 77 8.12 -15.41 -9.66
CA GLN A 77 9.35 -16.15 -9.43
C GLN A 77 9.12 -17.61 -9.06
N ASN A 78 8.05 -17.92 -8.33
CA ASN A 78 7.68 -19.30 -8.00
C ASN A 78 7.25 -20.06 -9.25
N GLU A 79 6.36 -19.48 -10.05
CA GLU A 79 5.89 -20.08 -11.31
C GLU A 79 7.04 -20.31 -12.29
N LEU A 80 7.96 -19.35 -12.40
CA LEU A 80 9.16 -19.47 -13.24
C LEU A 80 10.07 -20.62 -12.76
N LYS A 81 10.26 -20.78 -11.44
CA LYS A 81 11.03 -21.90 -10.87
C LYS A 81 10.38 -23.25 -11.15
N GLU A 82 9.07 -23.35 -11.02
CA GLU A 82 8.32 -24.58 -11.30
C GLU A 82 8.49 -24.99 -12.78
N LEU A 83 8.35 -24.03 -13.70
CA LEU A 83 8.56 -24.28 -15.13
C LEU A 83 10.01 -24.69 -15.47
N GLN A 84 11.01 -24.08 -14.83
CA GLN A 84 12.42 -24.46 -15.00
C GLN A 84 12.72 -25.87 -14.47
N ALA A 85 12.13 -26.25 -13.34
CA ALA A 85 12.27 -27.59 -12.78
C ALA A 85 11.66 -28.66 -13.70
N LEU A 86 10.53 -28.35 -14.33
CA LEU A 86 9.90 -29.22 -15.33
C LEU A 86 10.77 -29.37 -16.59
N GLN A 87 11.40 -28.31 -17.08
CA GLN A 87 12.30 -28.38 -18.25
C GLN A 87 13.59 -29.17 -17.99
N THR A 88 14.07 -29.21 -16.75
CA THR A 88 15.30 -29.93 -16.40
C THR A 88 15.05 -31.42 -16.11
N SER A 89 13.78 -31.81 -15.94
CA SER A 89 13.37 -33.19 -15.66
C SER A 89 13.05 -33.99 -16.94
N VAL A 90 13.42 -33.48 -18.12
CA VAL A 90 13.35 -34.12 -19.44
C VAL A 90 14.76 -34.23 -20.00
#